data_AF-A0A4S1F419-F1
#
_entry.id   AF-A0A4S1F419-F1
#
_cell.length_a   1.000
_cell.length_b   1.000
_cell.length_c   1.000
_cell.angle_alpha   90.00
_cell.angle_beta   90.00
_cell.angle_gamma   90.00
#
_symmetry.space_group_name_H-M   'P 1'
#
loop_
_entity.id
_entity.type
_entity.pdbx_description
1 polymer ?
#
loop_
_entity_poly.entity_id
_entity_poly.type
_entity_poly.pdbx_seq_one_letter_code
_entity_poly.pdbx_strand_id
1 'polypeptide(L)' 'MSGRCQAAWEVGVGVTYKSVQERLREAGIVMSKKGEVHRINYFGGLEETALYTTSLEEALTMGLGMARPERL' A
#
# COMPACT_ATOMS: atom_id res chain seq x y z
N MET A 1 -22.39 28.77 -12.19
CA MET A 1 -22.05 28.06 -10.93
C MET A 1 -22.40 26.59 -11.11
N SER A 2 -21.42 25.71 -11.30
CA SER A 2 -21.62 24.27 -11.11
C SER A 2 -20.33 23.70 -10.54
N GLY A 3 -20.36 23.37 -9.25
CA GLY A 3 -19.23 22.89 -8.49
C GLY A 3 -18.71 21.58 -9.07
N ARG A 4 -17.46 21.62 -9.53
CA ARG A 4 -16.64 20.40 -9.64
C ARG A 4 -16.15 20.09 -8.23
N CYS A 5 -16.75 19.11 -7.58
CA CYS A 5 -16.08 18.42 -6.46
C CYS A 5 -14.94 17.58 -7.05
N GLN A 6 -13.84 18.24 -7.41
CA GLN A 6 -12.55 17.58 -7.50
C GLN A 6 -12.04 17.50 -6.06
N ALA A 7 -12.13 16.31 -5.46
CA ALA A 7 -11.33 16.01 -4.29
C ALA A 7 -9.87 15.96 -4.76
N ALA A 8 -9.22 17.13 -4.72
CA ALA A 8 -7.81 17.27 -4.95
C ALA A 8 -7.08 16.70 -3.73
N TRP A 9 -6.76 15.41 -3.77
CA TRP A 9 -5.80 14.78 -2.86
C TRP A 9 -4.39 14.97 -3.43
N GLU A 10 -4.02 16.20 -3.78
CA GLU A 10 -2.62 16.56 -3.94
C GLU A 10 -2.06 16.83 -2.54
N VAL A 11 -1.80 15.76 -1.80
CA VAL A 11 -1.09 15.86 -0.52
C VAL A 11 0.38 15.64 -0.83
N GLY A 12 1.09 16.76 -1.05
CA GLY A 12 2.54 16.79 -1.06
C GLY A 12 3.09 16.39 0.31
N VAL A 13 3.34 15.10 0.50
CA VAL A 13 4.11 14.54 1.61
C VAL A 13 4.96 13.44 1.00
N GLY A 14 6.29 13.55 1.13
CA GLY A 14 7.19 12.48 0.70
C GLY A 14 6.73 11.14 1.28
N VAL A 15 6.78 10.08 0.47
CA VAL A 15 6.27 8.76 0.83
C VAL A 15 6.94 8.29 2.13
N THR A 16 6.19 8.26 3.23
CA THR A 16 6.70 7.78 4.53
C THR A 16 6.24 6.36 4.79
N TYR A 17 7.02 5.60 5.55
CA TYR A 17 6.65 4.24 5.96
C TYR A 17 5.26 4.19 6.59
N LYS A 18 4.97 5.12 7.51
CA LYS A 18 3.67 5.19 8.20
C LYS A 18 2.52 5.43 7.22
N SER A 19 2.69 6.38 6.29
CA SER A 19 1.66 6.67 5.28
C SER A 19 1.37 5.51 4.33
N VAL A 20 2.41 4.76 3.93
CA VAL A 20 2.25 3.56 3.10
C VAL A 20 1.58 2.44 3.90
N GLN A 21 2.02 2.22 5.14
CA GLN A 21 1.45 1.20 6.00
C GLN A 21 -0.04 1.43 6.29
N GLU A 22 -0.45 2.68 6.52
CA GLU A 22 -1.85 3.05 6.75
C GLU A 22 -2.70 2.82 5.49
N ARG A 23 -2.23 3.28 4.31
CA ARG A 23 -2.90 3.03 3.03
C ARG A 23 -3.07 1.54 2.71
N LEU A 24 -2.02 0.75 2.95
CA LEU A 24 -2.10 -0.70 2.72
C LEU A 24 -3.08 -1.37 3.69
N ARG A 25 -3.09 -0.95 4.97
CA ARG A 25 -4.01 -1.48 5.98
C ARG A 25 -5.47 -1.23 5.59
N GLU A 26 -5.80 -0.05 5.09
CA GLU A 26 -7.14 0.28 4.58
C GLU A 26 -7.57 -0.64 3.43
N ALA A 27 -6.60 -1.16 2.65
CA ALA A 27 -6.81 -2.09 1.56
C ALA A 27 -6.77 -3.58 1.99
N GLY A 28 -6.69 -3.88 3.29
CA GLY A 28 -6.62 -5.26 3.81
C GLY A 28 -5.22 -5.90 3.73
N ILE A 29 -4.20 -5.10 3.46
CA ILE A 29 -2.81 -5.53 3.30
C ILE A 29 -1.98 -5.06 4.49
N VAL A 30 -1.17 -5.96 5.04
CA VAL A 30 -0.26 -5.70 6.15
C VAL A 30 1.13 -5.46 5.61
N MET A 31 1.79 -4.43 6.13
CA MET A 31 3.20 -4.14 5.86
C MET A 31 4.01 -4.16 7.17
N SER A 32 5.16 -4.84 7.15
CA SER A 32 6.18 -4.81 8.21
C SER A 32 7.58 -4.52 7.65
N LYS A 33 8.54 -4.13 8.51
CA LYS A 33 9.93 -3.83 8.13
C LYS A 33 10.91 -4.67 8.96
N LYS A 34 11.95 -5.23 8.32
CA LYS A 34 13.11 -5.87 8.97
C LYS A 34 14.39 -5.39 8.28
N GLY A 35 15.24 -4.65 9.01
CA GLY A 35 16.34 -3.92 8.36
C GLY A 35 15.77 -3.00 7.28
N GLU A 36 16.36 -2.93 6.10
CA GLU A 36 15.83 -2.14 4.98
C GLU A 36 14.75 -2.83 4.15
N VAL A 37 14.38 -4.06 4.49
CA VAL A 37 13.39 -4.83 3.72
C VAL A 37 12.00 -4.63 4.30
N HIS A 38 11.06 -4.29 3.43
CA HIS A 38 9.63 -4.26 3.66
C HIS A 38 8.99 -5.57 3.22
N ARG A 39 8.13 -6.13 4.07
CA ARG A 39 7.30 -7.30 3.79
C ARG A 39 5.86 -6.85 3.66
N ILE A 40 5.18 -7.28 2.60
CA ILE A 40 3.78 -6.93 2.29
C ILE A 40 3.01 -8.24 2.15
N ASN A 41 1.86 -8.35 2.80
CA ASN A 41 1.06 -9.58 2.75
C ASN A 41 -0.41 -9.32 3.06
N TYR A 42 -1.29 -10.26 2.76
CA TYR A 42 -2.64 -10.28 3.31
C TYR A 42 -2.63 -10.37 4.83
N PHE A 43 -3.68 -9.85 5.48
CA PHE A 43 -3.89 -10.11 6.90
C PHE A 43 -4.03 -11.62 7.15
N GLY A 44 -3.14 -12.19 7.99
CA GLY A 44 -3.09 -13.64 8.23
C GLY A 44 -2.51 -14.46 7.07
N GLY A 45 -1.96 -13.81 6.03
CA GLY A 45 -1.39 -14.46 4.86
C GLY A 45 -0.15 -15.32 5.18
N LEU A 46 0.01 -16.40 4.42
CA LEU A 46 1.16 -17.30 4.51
C LEU A 46 2.42 -16.65 3.93
N GLU A 47 3.57 -17.22 4.23
CA GLU A 47 4.85 -16.68 3.75
C GLU A 47 4.96 -16.71 2.22
N GLU A 48 4.38 -17.70 1.56
CA GLU A 48 4.35 -17.84 0.09
C GLU A 48 3.57 -16.73 -0.63
N THR A 49 2.66 -16.02 0.06
CA THR A 49 1.92 -14.89 -0.49
C THR A 49 2.58 -13.54 -0.17
N ALA A 50 3.70 -13.56 0.54
CA ALA A 50 4.41 -12.34 0.92
C ALA A 50 5.23 -11.77 -0.25
N LEU A 51 5.17 -10.46 -0.44
CA LEU A 51 6.03 -9.70 -1.34
C LEU A 51 7.06 -8.91 -0.55
N TYR A 52 8.24 -8.73 -1.13
CA TYR A 52 9.38 -8.09 -0.49
C TYR A 52 9.98 -7.01 -1.38
N THR A 53 10.31 -5.86 -0.78
CA THR A 53 11.00 -4.75 -1.46
C THR A 53 11.76 -3.90 -0.44
N THR A 54 12.70 -3.09 -0.90
CA THR A 54 13.39 -2.08 -0.10
C THR A 54 12.87 -0.66 -0.36
N SER A 55 11.89 -0.50 -1.26
CA SER A 55 11.29 0.79 -1.63
C SER A 55 9.88 0.93 -1.08
N LEU A 56 9.58 2.09 -0.49
CA LEU A 56 8.23 2.42 -0.03
C LEU A 56 7.24 2.61 -1.18
N GLU A 57 7.70 3.13 -2.31
CA GLU A 57 6.87 3.34 -3.51
C GLU A 57 6.48 2.02 -4.16
N GLU A 58 7.43 1.10 -4.27
CA GLU A 58 7.16 -0.27 -4.75
C GLU A 58 6.26 -1.00 -3.76
N ALA A 59 6.47 -0.81 -2.45
CA ALA A 59 5.64 -1.45 -1.45
C ALA A 59 4.17 -1.04 -1.56
N LEU A 60 3.94 0.26 -1.76
CA LEU A 60 2.61 0.79 -2.00
C LEU A 60 2.00 0.22 -3.29
N THR A 61 2.76 0.22 -4.38
CA THR A 61 2.30 -0.25 -5.70
C THR A 61 1.92 -1.73 -5.68
N MET A 62 2.81 -2.58 -5.15
CA MET A 62 2.58 -4.01 -5.04
C MET A 62 1.42 -4.34 -4.10
N GLY A 63 1.39 -3.73 -2.92
CA GLY A 63 0.32 -3.99 -1.95
C GLY A 63 -1.06 -3.56 -2.47
N LEU A 64 -1.17 -2.41 -3.15
CA LEU A 64 -2.43 -2.04 -3.81
C LEU A 64 -2.79 -2.97 -4.98
N GLY A 65 -1.80 -3.58 -5.64
CA GLY A 65 -1.99 -4.64 -6.63
C GLY A 65 -2.60 -5.90 -6.01
N MET A 66 -2.11 -6.34 -4.85
CA MET A 66 -2.63 -7.49 -4.10
C MET A 66 -4.08 -7.28 -3.64
N ALA A 67 -4.44 -6.05 -3.26
CA ALA A 67 -5.78 -5.73 -2.77
C ALA A 67 -6.86 -5.70 -3.87
N ARG A 68 -6.48 -5.70 -5.15
CA ARG A 68 -7.46 -5.68 -6.24
C ARG A 68 -8.07 -7.06 -6.40
N PRO A 69 -9.41 -7.20 -6.38
CA PRO A 69 -10.04 -8.44 -6.80
C PRO A 69 -9.59 -8.71 -8.24
N GLU A 70 -8.99 -9.88 -8.46
CA GLU A 70 -8.80 -10.40 -9.80
C GLU A 70 -10.16 -10.27 -10.50
N ARG A 71 -10.25 -9.43 -11.53
CA ARG A 71 -11.44 -9.36 -12.37
C ARG A 71 -11.53 -10.70 -13.10
N LEU A 72 -12.23 -11.64 -12.49
CA LEU A 72 -12.83 -12.80 -13.14
C LEU A 72 -14.13 -12.38 -13.81
#